data_AF-A0A7C1FUM0-F1
#
_entry.id   AF-A0A7C1FUM0-F1
#
_cell.length_a   1.000
_cell.length_b   1.000
_cell.length_c   1.000
_cell.angle_alpha   90.00
_cell.angle_beta   90.00
_cell.angle_gamma   90.00
#
_symmetry.space_group_name_H-M   'P 1'
#
loop_
_entity.id
_entity.type
_entity.pdbx_description
1 polymer ?
#
loop_
_entity_poly.entity_id
_entity_poly.type
_entity_poly.pdbx_seq_one_letter_code
_entity_poly.pdbx_strand_id
1 'polypeptide(L)'
;MSGLADDRSPMPEIVIRPLTQADIERLPGMELNFQAEAYLAVEKVVEGLNVTWRLVERPLDPPFISVDYNIDEQDQAEIAQRLKENDGLYLVAEHQGRLVALLDLEREAWRDTGMIWNIVVDRAYRRQGLGTRLIQRAITWGRRRRLRALALETQTNNLPACRFYQKMGFQLCGLDDHFYSNRDIERKEVALFWYYEL
;
A
#
# COMPACT_ATOMS: atom_id res chain seq x y z
N MET A 1 24.23 9.31 -47.59
CA MET A 1 23.04 9.70 -46.83
C MET A 1 22.90 8.74 -45.67
N SER A 2 22.92 9.30 -44.47
CA SER A 2 22.97 8.62 -43.16
C SER A 2 21.73 7.76 -42.93
N GLY A 3 21.92 6.46 -42.71
CA GLY A 3 20.91 5.58 -42.13
C GLY A 3 20.99 5.68 -40.61
N LEU A 4 20.06 6.44 -40.02
CA LEU A 4 19.83 6.44 -38.58
C LEU A 4 19.29 5.06 -38.19
N ALA A 5 20.15 4.25 -37.59
CA ALA A 5 19.74 3.06 -36.87
C ALA A 5 18.82 3.50 -35.72
N ASP A 6 17.62 2.92 -35.71
CA ASP A 6 16.67 2.98 -34.60
C ASP A 6 17.28 2.21 -33.41
N ASP A 7 18.18 2.85 -32.67
CA ASP A 7 18.69 2.35 -31.38
C ASP A 7 17.62 2.55 -30.31
N ARG A 8 16.53 1.78 -30.45
CA ARG A 8 15.64 1.44 -29.34
C ARG A 8 16.17 0.15 -28.73
N SER A 9 17.31 0.25 -28.05
CA SER A 9 17.67 -0.72 -27.01
C SER A 9 16.42 -0.98 -26.15
N PRO A 10 15.98 -2.25 -25.97
CA PRO A 10 14.75 -2.53 -25.24
C PRO A 10 14.86 -1.91 -23.85
N MET A 11 13.88 -1.10 -23.46
CA MET A 11 13.83 -0.58 -22.09
C MET A 11 13.91 -1.79 -21.14
N PRO A 12 14.80 -1.78 -20.14
CA PRO A 12 14.92 -2.89 -19.23
C PRO A 12 13.56 -3.21 -18.61
N GLU A 13 13.15 -4.47 -18.72
CA GLU A 13 11.83 -4.89 -18.25
C GLU A 13 11.78 -4.85 -16.72
N ILE A 14 10.71 -4.27 -16.16
CA ILE A 14 10.45 -4.35 -14.72
C ILE A 14 10.05 -5.79 -14.38
N VAL A 15 10.91 -6.49 -13.66
CA VAL A 15 10.70 -7.89 -13.24
C VAL A 15 10.06 -7.90 -11.87
N ILE A 16 8.93 -8.60 -11.72
CA ILE A 16 8.31 -8.82 -10.41
C ILE A 16 8.57 -10.27 -10.02
N ARG A 17 9.20 -10.46 -8.85
CA ARG A 17 9.69 -11.75 -8.36
C ARG A 17 9.46 -11.87 -6.85
N PRO A 18 9.58 -13.08 -6.26
CA PRO A 18 9.56 -13.24 -4.82
C PRO A 18 10.59 -12.36 -4.11
N LEU A 19 10.21 -11.83 -2.95
CA LEU A 19 11.10 -11.17 -1.99
C LEU A 19 12.07 -12.20 -1.40
N THR A 20 13.32 -11.81 -1.20
CA THR A 20 14.34 -12.60 -0.50
C THR A 20 14.85 -11.85 0.73
N GLN A 21 15.52 -12.55 1.65
CA GLN A 21 16.12 -11.90 2.82
C GLN A 21 17.11 -10.79 2.43
N ALA A 22 17.91 -10.99 1.38
CA ALA A 22 18.88 -10.01 0.91
C ALA A 22 18.22 -8.76 0.29
N ASP A 23 16.96 -8.84 -0.14
CA ASP A 23 16.23 -7.68 -0.65
C ASP A 23 15.82 -6.71 0.45
N ILE A 24 15.57 -7.21 1.67
CA ILE A 24 15.04 -6.42 2.79
C ILE A 24 15.99 -5.28 3.15
N GLU A 25 17.30 -5.57 3.17
CA GLU A 25 18.37 -4.59 3.43
C GLU A 25 18.41 -3.46 2.37
N ARG A 26 17.85 -3.69 1.18
CA ARG A 26 17.83 -2.73 0.06
C ARG A 26 16.54 -1.90 -0.01
N LEU A 27 15.49 -2.28 0.73
CA LEU A 27 14.20 -1.58 0.72
C LEU A 27 14.28 -0.09 1.08
N PRO A 28 15.14 0.37 2.01
CA PRO A 28 15.28 1.80 2.32
C PRO A 28 15.78 2.65 1.14
N GLY A 29 16.29 2.02 0.07
CA GLY A 29 16.72 2.72 -1.15
C GLY A 29 15.59 3.21 -2.05
N MET A 30 14.33 2.89 -1.75
CA MET A 30 13.15 3.38 -2.47
C MET A 30 12.68 4.72 -1.91
N GLU A 31 12.22 5.61 -2.79
CA GLU A 31 11.57 6.86 -2.36
C GLU A 31 10.06 6.66 -2.24
N LEU A 32 9.57 6.52 -1.00
CA LEU A 32 8.19 6.13 -0.71
C LEU A 32 7.29 7.28 -0.26
N ASN A 33 7.83 8.48 0.00
CA ASN A 33 7.00 9.61 0.39
C ASN A 33 5.96 9.95 -0.68
N PHE A 34 4.79 10.38 -0.24
CA PHE A 34 3.68 10.77 -1.08
C PHE A 34 3.24 12.21 -0.79
N GLN A 35 2.50 12.77 -1.73
CA GLN A 35 1.88 14.07 -1.60
C GLN A 35 0.38 13.94 -1.75
N ALA A 36 -0.37 14.64 -0.92
CA ALA A 36 -1.83 14.71 -0.98
C ALA A 36 -2.31 16.16 -0.98
N GLU A 37 -3.15 16.50 -1.96
CA GLU A 37 -3.78 17.84 -2.08
C GLU A 37 -5.07 17.97 -1.27
N ALA A 38 -5.58 16.85 -0.76
CA ALA A 38 -6.79 16.76 0.04
C ALA A 38 -6.71 15.54 0.95
N TYR A 39 -7.56 15.51 1.97
CA TYR A 39 -7.71 14.39 2.90
C TYR A 39 -9.18 14.08 3.14
N LEU A 40 -9.46 12.90 3.67
CA LEU A 40 -10.80 12.50 4.11
C LEU A 40 -11.03 12.97 5.56
N ALA A 41 -11.69 14.11 5.75
CA ALA A 41 -12.04 14.58 7.08
C ALA A 41 -13.09 13.67 7.73
N VAL A 42 -12.88 13.33 8.99
CA VAL A 42 -13.80 12.51 9.79
C VAL A 42 -14.72 13.41 10.59
N GLU A 43 -16.00 13.42 10.26
CA GLU A 43 -17.06 14.03 11.05
C GLU A 43 -17.72 12.93 11.89
N LYS A 44 -17.61 13.02 13.22
CA LYS A 44 -18.16 12.01 14.15
C LYS A 44 -19.30 12.60 14.97
N VAL A 45 -20.43 11.89 15.01
CA VAL A 45 -21.57 12.21 15.86
C VAL A 45 -21.81 11.03 16.79
N VAL A 46 -21.95 11.30 18.09
CA VAL A 46 -22.12 10.28 19.14
C VAL A 46 -23.39 10.57 19.94
N GLU A 47 -24.35 9.66 19.88
CA GLU A 47 -25.59 9.68 20.64
C GLU A 47 -25.75 8.34 21.38
N GLY A 48 -25.04 8.21 22.51
CA GLY A 48 -24.94 6.94 23.23
C GLY A 48 -24.21 5.88 22.37
N LEU A 49 -24.90 4.78 22.06
CA LEU A 49 -24.36 3.72 21.18
C LEU A 49 -24.63 3.99 19.69
N ASN A 50 -25.42 5.02 19.35
CA ASN A 50 -25.57 5.47 17.98
C ASN A 50 -24.37 6.35 17.62
N VAL A 51 -23.40 5.78 16.91
CA VAL A 51 -22.22 6.49 16.44
C VAL A 51 -22.23 6.51 14.92
N THR A 52 -22.20 7.71 14.35
CA THR A 52 -22.09 7.90 12.91
C THR A 52 -20.76 8.56 12.59
N TRP A 53 -20.07 8.01 11.58
CA TRP A 53 -18.93 8.66 10.96
C TRP A 53 -19.31 9.06 9.53
N ARG A 54 -18.91 10.28 9.16
CA ARG A 54 -19.02 10.77 7.79
C ARG A 54 -17.63 11.20 7.33
N LEU A 55 -17.21 10.64 6.20
CA LEU A 55 -15.97 11.03 5.53
C LEU A 55 -16.28 12.11 4.49
N VAL A 56 -15.58 13.23 4.57
CA VAL A 56 -15.74 14.36 3.65
C VAL A 56 -14.39 14.74 3.11
N GLU A 57 -14.22 14.72 1.79
CA GLU A 57 -12.99 15.21 1.16
C GLU A 57 -12.84 16.70 1.42
N ARG A 58 -11.70 17.11 1.99
CA ARG A 58 -11.37 18.52 2.24
C ARG A 58 -9.97 18.84 1.68
N PRO A 59 -9.79 20.01 1.05
CA PRO A 59 -8.49 20.41 0.51
C PRO A 59 -7.46 20.61 1.64
N LEU A 60 -6.19 20.42 1.28
CA LEU A 60 -5.03 20.75 2.09
C LEU A 60 -4.29 21.91 1.44
N ASP A 61 -4.15 23.00 2.17
CA ASP A 61 -3.38 24.17 1.77
C ASP A 61 -2.42 24.56 2.92
N PRO A 62 -1.11 24.31 2.80
CA PRO A 62 -0.43 23.68 1.66
C PRO A 62 -0.74 22.17 1.52
N PRO A 63 -0.42 21.54 0.36
CA PRO A 63 -0.50 20.10 0.21
C PRO A 63 0.31 19.37 1.28
N PHE A 64 -0.20 18.24 1.78
CA PHE A 64 0.54 17.38 2.69
C PHE A 64 1.61 16.64 1.92
N ILE A 65 2.82 16.60 2.47
CA ILE A 65 3.93 15.77 2.01
C ILE A 65 4.28 14.87 3.18
N SER A 66 4.17 13.56 2.98
CA SER A 66 4.56 12.62 4.03
C SER A 66 6.06 12.77 4.32
N VAL A 67 6.41 12.64 5.59
CA VAL A 67 7.78 12.47 6.05
C VAL A 67 7.88 11.11 6.71
N ASP A 68 9.04 10.49 6.61
CA ASP A 68 9.32 9.19 7.25
C ASP A 68 8.37 8.05 6.83
N TYR A 69 7.89 8.08 5.59
CA TYR A 69 7.08 6.99 5.00
C TYR A 69 7.94 5.87 4.37
N ASN A 70 9.26 5.95 4.54
CA ASN A 70 10.20 4.97 4.00
C ASN A 70 10.34 3.79 4.95
N ILE A 71 10.67 2.62 4.40
CA ILE A 71 10.90 1.40 5.19
C ILE A 71 12.10 1.62 6.12
N ASP A 72 11.86 1.60 7.43
CA ASP A 72 12.89 1.72 8.46
C ASP A 72 13.37 0.35 8.98
N GLU A 73 14.23 0.35 10.01
CA GLU A 73 14.76 -0.89 10.60
C GLU A 73 13.68 -1.76 11.25
N GLN A 74 12.64 -1.15 11.83
CA GLN A 74 11.52 -1.85 12.45
C GLN A 74 10.67 -2.51 11.36
N ASP A 75 10.34 -1.77 10.29
CA ASP A 75 9.62 -2.31 9.14
C ASP A 75 10.39 -3.49 8.52
N GLN A 76 11.71 -3.36 8.35
CA GLN A 76 12.56 -4.45 7.86
C GLN A 76 12.47 -5.70 8.73
N ALA A 77 12.51 -5.55 10.06
CA ALA A 77 12.42 -6.66 11.00
C ALA A 77 11.06 -7.36 10.90
N GLU A 78 9.97 -6.60 10.79
CA GLU A 78 8.63 -7.14 10.64
C GLU A 78 8.42 -7.86 9.31
N ILE A 79 8.89 -7.27 8.21
CA ILE A 79 8.87 -7.90 6.88
C ILE A 79 9.70 -9.20 6.91
N ALA A 80 10.87 -9.20 7.54
CA ALA A 80 11.72 -10.38 7.66
C ALA A 80 11.04 -11.49 8.48
N GLN A 81 10.36 -11.12 9.57
CA GLN A 81 9.62 -12.08 10.39
C GLN A 81 8.47 -12.73 9.60
N ARG A 82 7.65 -11.94 8.89
CA ARG A 82 6.58 -12.47 8.04
C ARG A 82 7.13 -13.33 6.90
N LEU A 83 8.21 -12.90 6.24
CA LEU A 83 8.87 -13.69 5.20
C LEU A 83 9.36 -15.05 5.73
N LYS A 84 9.88 -15.10 6.96
CA LYS A 84 10.34 -16.33 7.61
C LYS A 84 9.20 -17.29 7.91
N GLU A 85 8.05 -16.78 8.35
CA GLU A 85 6.84 -17.59 8.56
C GLU A 85 6.30 -18.14 7.24
N ASN A 86 6.48 -17.40 6.14
CA ASN A 86 6.23 -17.83 4.77
C ASN A 86 4.77 -18.28 4.53
N ASP A 87 3.82 -17.79 5.31
CA ASP A 87 2.38 -17.98 5.08
C ASP A 87 1.77 -16.74 4.43
N GLY A 88 2.27 -16.40 3.23
CA GLY A 88 1.92 -15.15 2.58
C GLY A 88 2.33 -15.07 1.11
N LEU A 89 2.27 -13.85 0.58
CA LEU A 89 2.78 -13.49 -0.74
C LEU A 89 3.69 -12.26 -0.60
N TYR A 90 4.98 -12.49 -0.73
CA TYR A 90 6.02 -11.46 -0.59
C TYR A 90 6.69 -11.26 -1.94
N LEU A 91 6.52 -10.09 -2.54
CA LEU A 91 7.01 -9.77 -3.88
C LEU A 91 7.79 -8.47 -3.88
N VAL A 92 8.80 -8.41 -4.73
CA VAL A 92 9.46 -7.16 -5.12
C VAL A 92 9.40 -6.96 -6.62
N ALA A 93 9.42 -5.70 -7.04
CA ALA A 93 9.70 -5.34 -8.42
C ALA A 93 11.12 -4.78 -8.53
N GLU A 94 11.86 -5.19 -9.54
CA GLU A 94 13.23 -4.73 -9.79
C GLU A 94 13.35 -4.15 -11.20
N HIS A 95 14.07 -3.04 -11.31
CA HIS A 95 14.44 -2.39 -12.57
C HIS A 95 15.91 -1.96 -12.50
N GLN A 96 16.74 -2.47 -13.42
CA GLN A 96 18.18 -2.17 -13.49
C GLN A 96 18.92 -2.36 -12.14
N GLY A 97 18.64 -3.46 -11.44
CA GLY A 97 19.28 -3.78 -10.15
C GLY A 97 18.72 -3.02 -8.95
N ARG A 98 17.79 -2.07 -9.14
CA ARG A 98 17.11 -1.33 -8.07
C ARG A 98 15.75 -1.94 -7.77
N LEU A 99 15.44 -2.08 -6.48
CA LEU A 99 14.07 -2.33 -6.05
C LEU A 99 13.22 -1.08 -6.29
N VAL A 100 12.03 -1.29 -6.85
CA VAL A 100 11.10 -0.21 -7.24
C VAL A 100 9.67 -0.43 -6.76
N ALA A 101 9.37 -1.59 -6.17
CA ALA A 101 8.13 -1.83 -5.46
C ALA A 101 8.25 -3.03 -4.50
N LEU A 102 7.38 -3.06 -3.49
CA LEU A 102 7.21 -4.14 -2.53
C LEU A 102 5.71 -4.45 -2.39
N LEU A 103 5.40 -5.75 -2.28
CA LEU A 103 4.15 -6.27 -1.74
C LEU A 103 4.50 -7.23 -0.60
N ASP A 104 3.99 -6.96 0.58
CA ASP A 104 4.08 -7.79 1.77
C ASP A 104 2.66 -8.13 2.22
N LEU A 105 2.28 -9.40 2.06
CA LEU A 105 0.94 -9.90 2.34
C LEU A 105 1.05 -11.17 3.18
N GLU A 106 0.39 -11.18 4.33
CA GLU A 106 0.32 -12.31 5.26
C GLU A 106 -1.08 -12.93 5.29
N ARG A 107 -1.17 -14.25 5.41
CA ARG A 107 -2.44 -14.94 5.62
C ARG A 107 -2.82 -14.93 7.10
N GLU A 108 -3.97 -14.36 7.39
CA GLU A 108 -4.61 -14.52 8.68
C GLU A 108 -5.57 -15.70 8.68
N ALA A 109 -5.05 -16.86 9.10
CA ALA A 109 -5.76 -18.13 9.06
C ALA A 109 -7.12 -18.12 9.77
N TRP A 110 -7.23 -17.41 10.89
CA TRP A 110 -8.47 -17.37 11.70
C TRP A 110 -9.60 -16.58 11.02
N ARG A 111 -9.29 -15.71 10.05
CA ARG A 111 -10.28 -14.92 9.27
C ARG A 111 -10.47 -15.41 7.84
N ASP A 112 -9.65 -16.36 7.40
CA ASP A 112 -9.43 -16.67 5.99
C ASP A 112 -9.22 -15.39 5.15
N THR A 113 -8.37 -14.47 5.62
CA THR A 113 -8.13 -13.17 4.98
C THR A 113 -6.64 -12.97 4.73
N GLY A 114 -6.27 -12.36 3.61
CA GLY A 114 -4.91 -11.91 3.34
C GLY A 114 -4.74 -10.46 3.75
N MET A 115 -3.94 -10.18 4.78
CA MET A 115 -3.61 -8.83 5.20
C MET A 115 -2.43 -8.31 4.39
N ILE A 116 -2.63 -7.22 3.65
CA ILE A 116 -1.55 -6.52 2.96
C ILE A 116 -0.98 -5.49 3.93
N TRP A 117 0.19 -5.78 4.48
CA TRP A 117 0.93 -4.90 5.37
C TRP A 117 1.60 -3.77 4.59
N ASN A 118 2.24 -4.12 3.48
CA ASN A 118 2.90 -3.14 2.63
C ASN A 118 2.53 -3.34 1.16
N ILE A 119 2.10 -2.27 0.51
CA ILE A 119 2.09 -2.17 -0.95
C ILE A 119 2.61 -0.79 -1.35
N VAL A 120 3.87 -0.76 -1.73
CA VAL A 120 4.57 0.49 -2.02
C VAL A 120 5.24 0.43 -3.37
N VAL A 121 5.26 1.56 -4.06
CA VAL A 121 5.92 1.74 -5.35
C VAL A 121 6.78 2.99 -5.22
N ASP A 122 8.04 2.88 -5.63
CA ASP A 122 8.98 3.99 -5.69
C ASP A 122 8.38 5.16 -6.49
N ARG A 123 8.55 6.39 -6.00
CA ARG A 123 7.96 7.60 -6.56
C ARG A 123 8.13 7.73 -8.06
N ALA A 124 9.30 7.37 -8.60
CA ALA A 124 9.60 7.48 -10.03
C ALA A 124 8.84 6.44 -10.89
N TYR A 125 8.32 5.37 -10.28
CA TYR A 125 7.65 4.24 -10.94
C TYR A 125 6.13 4.23 -10.70
N ARG A 126 5.60 5.21 -9.96
CA ARG A 126 4.16 5.35 -9.72
C ARG A 126 3.42 5.71 -11.01
N ARG A 127 2.12 5.40 -11.02
CA ARG A 127 1.19 5.68 -12.15
C ARG A 127 1.52 4.96 -13.47
N GLN A 128 2.41 3.98 -13.44
CA GLN A 128 2.78 3.11 -14.58
C GLN A 128 2.15 1.70 -14.50
N GLY A 129 1.12 1.53 -13.66
CA GLY A 129 0.41 0.25 -13.51
C GLY A 129 1.09 -0.80 -12.61
N LEU A 130 2.26 -0.50 -12.03
CA LEU A 130 3.00 -1.46 -11.19
C LEU A 130 2.21 -1.89 -9.93
N GLY A 131 1.62 -0.93 -9.21
CA GLY A 131 0.75 -1.24 -8.05
C GLY A 131 -0.45 -2.11 -8.44
N THR A 132 -1.08 -1.85 -9.59
CA THR A 132 -2.17 -2.68 -10.12
C THR A 132 -1.71 -4.11 -10.39
N ARG A 133 -0.53 -4.31 -10.99
CA ARG A 133 0.04 -5.65 -11.23
C ARG A 133 0.29 -6.40 -9.92
N LEU A 134 0.72 -5.70 -8.86
CA LEU A 134 0.93 -6.30 -7.53
C LEU A 134 -0.40 -6.72 -6.89
N ILE A 135 -1.41 -5.85 -6.88
CA ILE A 135 -2.76 -6.19 -6.37
C ILE A 135 -3.38 -7.37 -7.14
N GLN A 136 -3.25 -7.42 -8.46
CA GLN A 136 -3.75 -8.55 -9.26
C GLN A 136 -3.08 -9.87 -8.87
N ARG A 137 -1.78 -9.85 -8.54
CA ARG A 137 -1.09 -11.04 -8.02
C ARG A 137 -1.57 -11.41 -6.62
N ALA A 138 -1.80 -10.43 -5.74
CA ALA A 138 -2.40 -10.65 -4.43
C ALA A 138 -3.77 -11.32 -4.53
N ILE A 139 -4.66 -10.79 -5.39
CA ILE A 139 -6.00 -11.34 -5.63
C ILE A 139 -5.91 -12.78 -6.16
N THR A 140 -5.04 -13.01 -7.15
CA THR A 140 -4.84 -14.35 -7.72
C THR A 140 -4.34 -15.35 -6.68
N TRP A 141 -3.39 -14.93 -5.84
CA TRP A 141 -2.86 -15.76 -4.75
C TRP A 141 -3.94 -16.04 -3.70
N GLY A 142 -4.70 -15.04 -3.27
CA GLY A 142 -5.77 -15.18 -2.28
C GLY A 142 -6.85 -16.16 -2.73
N ARG A 143 -7.31 -16.03 -3.99
CA ARG A 143 -8.25 -16.99 -4.59
C ARG A 143 -7.71 -18.42 -4.61
N ARG A 144 -6.44 -18.61 -4.99
CA ARG A 144 -5.79 -19.94 -4.97
C ARG A 144 -5.70 -20.52 -3.56
N ARG A 145 -5.51 -19.68 -2.56
CA ARG A 145 -5.51 -20.05 -1.14
C ARG A 145 -6.91 -20.16 -0.53
N ARG A 146 -7.98 -19.94 -1.31
CA ARG A 146 -9.39 -19.96 -0.89
C ARG A 146 -9.68 -19.01 0.27
N LEU A 147 -8.99 -17.87 0.28
CA LEU A 147 -9.28 -16.80 1.24
C LEU A 147 -10.62 -16.17 0.89
N ARG A 148 -11.36 -15.75 1.92
CA ARG A 148 -12.58 -14.96 1.83
C ARG A 148 -12.32 -13.58 1.24
N ALA A 149 -11.16 -13.00 1.54
CA ALA A 149 -10.85 -11.63 1.14
C ALA A 149 -9.37 -11.26 1.25
N LEU A 150 -9.06 -10.07 0.73
CA LEU A 150 -7.88 -9.29 1.11
C LEU A 150 -8.29 -8.10 1.96
N ALA A 151 -7.45 -7.71 2.90
CA ALA A 151 -7.62 -6.53 3.74
C ALA A 151 -6.36 -5.68 3.74
N LEU A 152 -6.50 -4.39 4.01
CA LEU A 152 -5.40 -3.47 4.26
C LEU A 152 -5.86 -2.28 5.09
N GLU A 153 -4.88 -1.55 5.61
CA GLU A 153 -5.06 -0.31 6.35
C GLU A 153 -4.39 0.85 5.58
N THR A 154 -4.97 2.05 5.65
CA THR A 154 -4.35 3.28 5.19
C THR A 154 -4.96 4.50 5.89
N GLN A 155 -4.30 5.65 5.79
CA GLN A 155 -4.71 6.84 6.53
C GLN A 155 -5.61 7.79 5.73
N THR A 156 -6.44 8.56 6.43
CA THR A 156 -7.28 9.61 5.84
C THR A 156 -6.52 10.68 5.07
N ASN A 157 -5.26 10.97 5.42
CA ASN A 157 -4.37 11.90 4.71
C ASN A 157 -3.71 11.27 3.46
N ASN A 158 -3.74 9.94 3.31
CA ASN A 158 -3.24 9.23 2.14
C ASN A 158 -4.34 9.05 1.10
N LEU A 159 -4.97 10.17 0.71
CA LEU A 159 -6.02 10.18 -0.30
C LEU A 159 -5.59 9.55 -1.65
N PRO A 160 -4.33 9.69 -2.13
CA PRO A 160 -3.88 8.96 -3.31
C PRO A 160 -4.01 7.44 -3.18
N ALA A 161 -3.64 6.86 -2.03
CA ALA A 161 -3.81 5.43 -1.77
C ALA A 161 -5.28 5.04 -1.63
N CYS A 162 -6.09 5.83 -0.93
CA CYS A 162 -7.55 5.61 -0.83
C CYS A 162 -8.20 5.50 -2.22
N ARG A 163 -7.91 6.45 -3.12
CA ARG A 163 -8.39 6.43 -4.51
C ARG A 163 -7.86 5.24 -5.29
N PHE A 164 -6.61 4.84 -5.05
CA PHE A 164 -6.03 3.64 -5.66
C PHE A 164 -6.78 2.37 -5.23
N TYR A 165 -7.01 2.17 -3.94
CA TYR A 165 -7.73 0.99 -3.43
C TYR A 165 -9.18 0.95 -3.91
N GLN A 166 -9.89 2.08 -3.85
CA GLN A 166 -11.23 2.19 -4.42
C GLN A 166 -11.26 1.81 -5.91
N LYS A 167 -10.28 2.30 -6.71
CA LYS A 167 -10.17 1.94 -8.13
C LYS A 167 -9.89 0.45 -8.35
N MET A 168 -9.17 -0.20 -7.44
CA MET A 168 -8.91 -1.64 -7.48
C MET A 168 -10.12 -2.48 -7.03
N GLY A 169 -11.21 -1.85 -6.57
CA GLY A 169 -12.43 -2.51 -6.15
C GLY A 169 -12.45 -2.86 -4.65
N PHE A 170 -11.49 -2.38 -3.86
CA PHE A 170 -11.60 -2.47 -2.41
C PHE A 170 -12.71 -1.55 -1.92
N GLN A 171 -13.43 -2.02 -0.92
CA GLN A 171 -14.48 -1.28 -0.23
C GLN A 171 -13.96 -0.83 1.13
N LEU A 172 -14.25 0.41 1.50
CA LEU A 172 -14.00 0.90 2.84
C LEU A 172 -14.98 0.22 3.80
N CYS A 173 -14.48 -0.54 4.76
CA CYS A 173 -15.30 -1.37 5.66
C CYS A 173 -15.25 -0.94 7.13
N GLY A 174 -14.33 -0.04 7.49
CA GLY A 174 -14.20 0.45 8.85
C GLY A 174 -13.18 1.56 8.96
N LEU A 175 -13.13 2.15 10.16
CA LEU A 175 -12.12 3.11 10.56
C LEU A 175 -11.88 2.99 12.06
N ASP A 176 -10.71 3.44 12.52
CA ASP A 176 -10.39 3.58 13.93
C ASP A 176 -9.74 4.95 14.16
N ASP A 177 -10.44 5.80 14.91
CA ASP A 177 -10.03 7.18 15.20
C ASP A 177 -9.08 7.30 16.41
N HIS A 178 -8.60 6.16 16.93
CA HIS A 178 -7.62 6.06 18.02
C HIS A 178 -6.50 5.05 17.72
N PHE A 179 -6.32 4.68 16.46
CA PHE A 179 -5.41 3.59 16.05
C PHE A 179 -3.93 3.92 16.29
N TYR A 180 -3.49 5.11 15.88
CA TYR A 180 -2.11 5.55 16.01
C TYR A 180 -1.90 6.40 17.27
N SER A 181 -2.91 7.17 17.68
CA SER A 181 -2.88 8.00 18.86
C SER A 181 -4.28 8.46 19.29
N ASN A 182 -4.39 9.06 20.48
CA ASN A 182 -5.64 9.69 20.93
C ASN A 182 -5.98 11.02 20.22
N ARG A 183 -5.27 11.38 19.13
CA ARG A 183 -5.41 12.66 18.41
C ARG A 183 -5.48 12.48 16.88
N ASP A 184 -5.85 11.30 16.40
CA ASP A 184 -5.75 10.98 14.97
C ASP A 184 -6.67 11.85 14.09
N ILE A 185 -7.85 12.23 14.58
CA ILE A 185 -8.72 13.19 13.90
C ILE A 185 -8.05 14.55 13.74
N GLU A 186 -7.42 15.06 14.81
CA GLU A 186 -6.71 16.35 14.80
C GLU A 186 -5.50 16.33 13.87
N ARG A 187 -4.79 15.20 13.87
CA ARG A 187 -3.64 14.93 12.99
C ARG A 187 -4.04 14.64 11.54
N LYS A 188 -5.32 14.38 11.28
CA LYS A 188 -5.86 13.95 9.96
C LYS A 188 -5.33 12.58 9.53
N GLU A 189 -4.97 11.74 10.49
CA GLU A 189 -4.29 10.44 10.34
C GLU A 189 -5.17 9.31 10.90
N VAL A 190 -6.48 9.34 10.63
CA VAL A 190 -7.38 8.26 11.07
C VAL A 190 -7.15 7.03 10.20
N ALA A 191 -7.03 5.87 10.85
CA ALA A 191 -6.89 4.60 10.16
C ALA A 191 -8.17 4.23 9.43
N LEU A 192 -8.05 3.84 8.17
CA LEU A 192 -9.13 3.38 7.29
C LEU A 192 -8.86 1.94 6.89
N PHE A 193 -9.83 1.06 7.15
CA PHE A 193 -9.73 -0.35 6.82
C PHE A 193 -10.48 -0.66 5.52
N TRP A 194 -9.77 -1.27 4.58
CA TRP A 194 -10.27 -1.59 3.26
C TRP A 194 -10.33 -3.10 3.06
N TYR A 195 -11.36 -3.56 2.34
CA TYR A 195 -11.63 -4.98 2.12
C TYR A 195 -11.93 -5.29 0.65
N TYR A 196 -11.39 -6.38 0.12
CA TYR A 196 -11.69 -6.89 -1.21
C TYR A 196 -12.16 -8.34 -1.10
N GLU A 197 -13.43 -8.59 -1.41
CA GLU A 197 -14.01 -9.94 -1.42
C GLU A 197 -13.45 -10.75 -2.62
N LEU A 198 -12.99 -11.98 -2.36
CA LEU A 198 -12.26 -12.80 -3.34
C LEU A 198 -13.11 -13.79 -4.11
#